data_AF-A0ABD4SW71-F1
#
_entry.id   AF-A0ABD4SW71-F1
#
_cell.length_a   1.000
_cell.length_b   1.000
_cell.length_c   1.000
_cell.angle_alpha   90.00
_cell.angle_beta   90.00
_cell.angle_gamma   90.00
#
_symmetry.space_group_name_H-M   'P 1'
#
loop_
_entity.id
_entity.type
_entity.pdbx_description
1 polymer ?
#
loop_
_entity_poly.entity_id
_entity_poly.type
_entity_poly.pdbx_seq_one_letter_code
_entity_poly.pdbx_strand_id
1 'polypeptide(L)'
;MKLSAIAAASLLAILLAGCGDQKRIDELEGQLKKAKEDIVSMSDMIQSTKFEDEFLKEIHESNSYKTFPSKPSIAGYDLARETLAGQHIITERVWGGNKVNEPLVEVIAPLYWLEDRWPDRMSKTGLMVDDGLWWCRDVAVATRLAMSTSLKREDVDRFNLAISRAASQCVIALSKPR
;
A
#
# COMPACT_ATOMS: atom_id res chain seq x y z
N MET A 1 34.48 -27.86 -2.25
CA MET A 1 33.34 -28.20 -1.36
C MET A 1 33.78 -28.13 0.09
N LYS A 2 33.50 -27.02 0.80
CA LYS A 2 33.69 -26.87 2.25
C LYS A 2 32.57 -25.98 2.77
N LEU A 3 31.44 -26.57 3.12
CA LEU A 3 30.24 -25.89 3.63
C LEU A 3 29.72 -26.50 4.94
N SER A 4 30.50 -27.34 5.62
CA SER A 4 30.03 -28.13 6.78
C SER A 4 30.42 -27.57 8.16
N ALA A 5 31.28 -26.57 8.27
CA ALA A 5 31.79 -26.12 9.57
C ALA A 5 31.07 -24.89 10.16
N ILE A 6 30.44 -24.06 9.33
CA ILE A 6 29.81 -22.79 9.78
C ILE A 6 28.36 -23.02 10.28
N ALA A 7 27.67 -24.04 9.77
CA ALA A 7 26.32 -24.39 10.22
C ALA A 7 26.28 -25.03 11.62
N ALA A 8 27.35 -25.68 12.08
CA ALA A 8 27.38 -26.39 13.35
C ALA A 8 27.64 -25.48 14.56
N ALA A 9 28.38 -24.38 14.39
CA ALA A 9 28.73 -23.47 15.48
C ALA A 9 27.55 -22.57 15.91
N SER A 10 26.69 -22.17 14.96
CA SER A 10 25.51 -21.33 15.24
C SER A 10 24.38 -22.10 15.94
N LEU A 11 24.28 -23.41 15.73
CA LEU A 11 23.27 -24.26 16.39
C LEU A 11 23.62 -24.56 17.85
N LEU A 12 24.92 -24.60 18.22
CA LEU A 12 25.33 -24.84 19.61
C LEU A 12 25.15 -23.62 20.52
N ALA A 13 25.25 -22.39 19.98
CA ALA A 13 25.01 -21.16 20.74
C ALA A 13 23.51 -20.96 21.08
N ILE A 14 22.61 -21.51 20.25
CA ILE A 14 21.15 -21.49 20.49
C ILE A 14 20.76 -22.51 21.57
N LEU A 15 21.52 -23.60 21.72
CA LEU A 15 21.26 -24.66 22.71
C LEU A 15 21.74 -24.32 24.14
N LEU A 16 22.66 -23.34 24.31
CA LEU A 16 23.22 -22.96 25.61
C LEU A 16 22.57 -21.70 26.24
N ALA A 17 21.63 -21.04 25.54
CA ALA A 17 20.83 -19.93 26.06
C ALA A 17 19.41 -20.35 26.50
N GLY A 18 19.18 -21.65 26.70
CA GLY A 18 17.88 -22.23 27.04
C GLY A 18 17.45 -21.97 28.48
N CYS A 19 16.44 -21.10 28.64
CA CYS A 19 15.26 -21.26 29.53
C CYS A 19 14.44 -19.97 29.70
N GLY A 20 14.86 -18.84 29.13
CA GLY A 20 14.17 -17.55 29.28
C GLY A 20 13.11 -17.21 28.23
N ASP A 21 13.20 -17.78 27.02
CA ASP A 21 12.55 -17.18 25.84
C ASP A 21 11.63 -18.11 25.05
N GLN A 22 11.27 -19.31 25.54
CA GLN A 22 10.36 -20.21 24.81
C GLN A 22 9.02 -19.53 24.47
N LYS A 23 8.46 -18.77 25.41
CA LYS A 23 7.24 -17.99 25.19
C LYS A 23 7.41 -16.92 24.10
N ARG A 24 8.60 -16.32 23.99
CA ARG A 24 8.92 -15.33 22.97
C ARG A 24 9.12 -15.98 21.60
N ILE A 25 9.73 -17.16 21.57
CA ILE A 25 9.85 -17.98 20.37
C ILE A 25 8.46 -18.37 19.86
N ASP A 26 7.60 -18.91 20.71
CA ASP A 26 6.23 -19.31 20.34
C ASP A 26 5.41 -18.09 19.86
N GLU A 27 5.58 -16.92 20.49
CA GLU A 27 4.96 -15.67 20.06
C GLU A 27 5.44 -15.23 18.67
N LEU A 28 6.75 -15.26 18.42
CA LEU A 28 7.34 -14.90 17.13
C LEU A 28 6.95 -15.88 16.02
N GLU A 29 6.89 -17.18 16.31
CA GLU A 29 6.40 -18.19 15.39
C GLU A 29 4.92 -17.99 15.03
N GLY A 30 4.10 -17.64 16.03
CA GLY A 30 2.70 -17.26 15.82
C GLY A 30 2.55 -16.03 14.95
N GLN A 31 3.33 -14.98 15.20
CA GLN A 31 3.37 -13.76 14.37
C GLN A 31 3.82 -14.05 12.94
N LEU A 32 4.85 -14.89 12.76
CA LEU A 32 5.34 -15.29 11.45
C LEU A 32 4.29 -16.09 10.66
N LYS A 33 3.60 -17.02 11.32
CA LYS A 33 2.53 -17.80 10.69
C LYS A 33 1.39 -16.87 10.23
N LYS A 34 0.92 -15.99 11.11
CA LYS A 34 -0.12 -15.01 10.79
C LYS A 34 0.31 -14.10 9.63
N ALA A 35 1.53 -13.56 9.66
CA ALA A 35 2.03 -12.72 8.59
C ALA A 35 2.08 -13.44 7.23
N LYS A 36 2.42 -14.74 7.21
CA LYS A 36 2.36 -15.55 5.98
C LYS A 36 0.93 -15.73 5.47
N GLU A 37 -0.02 -16.00 6.37
CA GLU A 37 -1.44 -16.12 6.03
C GLU A 37 -1.99 -14.80 5.47
N ASP A 38 -1.64 -13.66 6.09
CA ASP A 38 -2.02 -12.33 5.62
C ASP A 38 -1.42 -12.04 4.22
N ILE A 39 -0.15 -12.40 3.97
CA ILE A 39 0.50 -12.24 2.66
C ILE A 39 -0.22 -13.06 1.58
N VAL A 40 -0.56 -14.32 1.86
CA VAL A 40 -1.28 -15.16 0.89
C VAL A 40 -2.67 -14.60 0.63
N SER A 41 -3.41 -14.23 1.68
CA SER A 41 -4.75 -13.65 1.53
C SER A 41 -4.73 -12.34 0.75
N MET A 42 -3.74 -11.48 0.97
CA MET A 42 -3.55 -10.25 0.20
C MET A 42 -3.25 -10.53 -1.26
N SER A 43 -2.34 -11.49 -1.53
CA SER A 43 -2.02 -11.91 -2.90
C SER A 43 -3.25 -12.44 -3.63
N ASP A 44 -4.04 -13.28 -2.97
CA ASP A 44 -5.26 -13.85 -3.54
C ASP A 44 -6.32 -12.76 -3.83
N MET A 45 -6.44 -11.77 -2.94
CA MET A 45 -7.35 -10.64 -3.14
C MET A 45 -6.92 -9.75 -4.30
N ILE A 46 -5.64 -9.40 -4.39
CA ILE A 46 -5.09 -8.59 -5.49
C ILE A 46 -5.22 -9.32 -6.83
N GLN A 47 -5.08 -10.65 -6.85
CA GLN A 47 -5.24 -11.47 -8.05
C GLN A 47 -6.71 -11.79 -8.40
N SER A 48 -7.66 -11.43 -7.52
CA SER A 48 -9.07 -11.68 -7.74
C SER A 48 -9.67 -10.63 -8.68
N THR A 49 -10.01 -11.01 -9.91
CA THR A 49 -10.69 -10.13 -10.87
C THR A 49 -11.97 -9.51 -10.32
N LYS A 50 -12.68 -10.24 -9.43
CA LYS A 50 -13.89 -9.74 -8.76
C LYS A 50 -13.60 -8.53 -7.87
N PHE A 51 -12.51 -8.58 -7.10
CA PHE A 51 -12.10 -7.46 -6.25
C PHE A 51 -11.76 -6.23 -7.10
N GLU A 52 -11.03 -6.43 -8.20
CA GLU A 52 -10.67 -5.35 -9.12
C GLU A 52 -11.91 -4.67 -9.72
N ASP A 53 -12.86 -5.46 -10.22
CA ASP A 53 -14.09 -4.95 -10.84
C ASP A 53 -14.96 -4.18 -9.84
N GLU A 54 -15.14 -4.73 -8.63
CA GLU A 54 -15.95 -4.10 -7.58
C GLU A 54 -15.31 -2.79 -7.10
N PHE A 55 -14.00 -2.78 -6.87
CA PHE A 55 -13.30 -1.59 -6.38
C PHE A 55 -13.19 -0.51 -7.46
N LEU A 56 -12.92 -0.88 -8.72
CA LEU A 56 -12.88 0.07 -9.83
C LEU A 56 -14.25 0.72 -10.07
N LYS A 57 -15.33 -0.08 -9.98
CA LYS A 57 -16.70 0.44 -10.06
C LYS A 57 -16.96 1.49 -8.97
N GLU A 58 -16.60 1.19 -7.73
CA GLU A 58 -16.76 2.12 -6.61
C GLU A 58 -15.95 3.42 -6.82
N ILE A 59 -14.71 3.30 -7.30
CA ILE A 59 -13.89 4.45 -7.70
C ILE A 59 -14.64 5.32 -8.70
N HIS A 60 -15.16 4.74 -9.78
CA HIS A 60 -15.84 5.49 -10.84
C HIS A 60 -17.17 6.10 -10.38
N GLU A 61 -17.84 5.48 -9.41
CA GLU A 61 -19.07 5.99 -8.81
C GLU A 61 -18.83 7.11 -7.78
N SER A 62 -17.61 7.21 -7.23
CA SER A 62 -17.25 8.20 -6.22
C SER A 62 -17.29 9.66 -6.71
N ASN A 63 -17.60 10.59 -5.79
CA ASN A 63 -17.56 12.02 -6.06
C ASN A 63 -16.13 12.52 -6.32
N SER A 64 -15.13 11.94 -5.63
CA SER A 64 -13.72 12.31 -5.79
C SER A 64 -13.22 12.02 -7.21
N TYR A 65 -13.64 10.91 -7.82
CA TYR A 65 -13.32 10.62 -9.23
C TYR A 65 -14.00 11.59 -10.21
N LYS A 66 -15.27 11.93 -9.93
CA LYS A 66 -16.09 12.84 -10.74
C LYS A 66 -15.67 14.31 -10.64
N THR A 67 -14.95 14.68 -9.59
CA THR A 67 -14.48 16.05 -9.35
C THR A 67 -13.53 16.54 -10.45
N PHE A 68 -12.74 15.63 -11.02
CA PHE A 68 -11.81 15.95 -12.11
C PHE A 68 -12.40 15.43 -13.43
N PRO A 69 -12.63 16.27 -14.45
CA PRO A 69 -13.08 15.80 -15.76
C PRO A 69 -11.96 14.99 -16.43
N SER A 70 -12.31 13.95 -17.20
CA SER A 70 -11.34 13.15 -17.96
C SER A 70 -10.58 14.02 -18.97
N LYS A 71 -9.28 13.75 -19.11
CA LYS A 71 -8.38 14.39 -20.08
C LYS A 71 -7.55 13.32 -20.80
N PRO A 72 -8.13 12.60 -21.78
CA PRO A 72 -7.49 11.45 -22.42
C PRO A 72 -6.22 11.82 -23.20
N SER A 73 -6.01 13.10 -23.53
CA SER A 73 -4.79 13.60 -24.16
C SER A 73 -3.57 13.63 -23.23
N ILE A 74 -3.77 13.50 -21.91
CA ILE A 74 -2.69 13.49 -20.92
C ILE A 74 -2.47 12.05 -20.46
N ALA A 75 -1.31 11.49 -20.80
CA ALA A 75 -0.94 10.14 -20.39
C ALA A 75 -0.89 10.01 -18.86
N GLY A 76 -1.51 8.94 -18.35
CA GLY A 76 -1.62 8.64 -16.91
C GLY A 76 -2.71 9.42 -16.17
N TYR A 77 -3.46 10.31 -16.84
CA TYR A 77 -4.43 11.17 -16.16
C TYR A 77 -5.62 10.42 -15.56
N ASP A 78 -6.22 9.47 -16.28
CA ASP A 78 -7.31 8.69 -15.71
C ASP A 78 -6.82 7.76 -14.59
N LEU A 79 -5.63 7.17 -14.73
CA LEU A 79 -4.99 6.39 -13.65
C LEU A 79 -4.75 7.25 -12.39
N ALA A 80 -4.32 8.50 -12.57
CA ALA A 80 -4.14 9.45 -11.48
C ALA A 80 -5.47 9.80 -10.78
N ARG A 81 -6.55 9.99 -11.54
CA ARG A 81 -7.90 10.20 -11.00
C ARG A 81 -8.38 9.01 -10.19
N GLU A 82 -8.22 7.80 -10.74
CA GLU A 82 -8.59 6.56 -10.07
C GLU A 82 -7.78 6.37 -8.78
N THR A 83 -6.48 6.66 -8.81
CA THR A 83 -5.61 6.52 -7.64
C THR A 83 -6.01 7.48 -6.52
N LEU A 84 -6.27 8.75 -6.83
CA LEU A 84 -6.67 9.72 -5.81
C LEU A 84 -8.07 9.40 -5.24
N ALA A 85 -9.01 9.00 -6.09
CA ALA A 85 -10.35 8.61 -5.67
C ALA A 85 -10.34 7.32 -4.83
N GLY A 86 -9.58 6.31 -5.24
CA GLY A 86 -9.40 5.07 -4.49
C GLY A 86 -8.77 5.32 -3.13
N GLN A 87 -7.72 6.16 -3.04
CA GLN A 87 -7.13 6.52 -1.76
C GLN A 87 -8.12 7.25 -0.84
N HIS A 88 -8.97 8.12 -1.40
CA HIS A 88 -10.02 8.79 -0.62
C HIS A 88 -11.04 7.80 -0.05
N ILE A 89 -11.54 6.86 -0.86
CA ILE A 89 -12.46 5.79 -0.41
C ILE A 89 -11.84 5.00 0.74
N ILE A 90 -10.57 4.58 0.59
CA ILE A 90 -9.86 3.79 1.62
C ILE A 90 -9.69 4.61 2.91
N THR A 91 -9.36 5.89 2.79
CA THR A 91 -9.25 6.84 3.92
C THR A 91 -10.57 6.97 4.67
N GLU A 92 -11.69 7.12 3.94
CA GLU A 92 -13.02 7.20 4.53
C GLU A 92 -13.42 5.90 5.24
N ARG A 93 -13.04 4.73 4.72
CA ARG A 93 -13.30 3.45 5.40
C ARG A 93 -12.57 3.33 6.73
N VAL A 94 -11.30 3.73 6.76
CA VAL A 94 -10.44 3.60 7.94
C VAL A 94 -10.75 4.66 9.01
N TRP A 95 -10.94 5.92 8.60
CA TRP A 95 -11.05 7.05 9.53
C TRP A 95 -12.45 7.68 9.57
N GLY A 96 -13.36 7.32 8.67
CA GLY A 96 -14.75 7.79 8.61
C GLY A 96 -15.66 7.06 9.60
N GLY A 97 -15.34 7.18 10.89
CA GLY A 97 -16.29 7.15 12.01
C GLY A 97 -17.03 5.85 12.38
N ASN A 98 -17.24 4.88 11.48
CA ASN A 98 -18.13 3.73 11.75
C ASN A 98 -17.51 2.34 11.54
N LYS A 99 -16.27 2.24 11.03
CA LYS A 99 -15.64 0.96 10.66
C LYS A 99 -14.16 0.85 11.05
N VAL A 100 -13.82 1.22 12.28
CA VAL A 100 -12.44 1.13 12.82
C VAL A 100 -11.91 -0.33 12.93
N ASN A 101 -12.68 -1.32 12.46
CA ASN A 101 -12.34 -2.75 12.56
C ASN A 101 -12.25 -3.46 11.19
N GLU A 102 -12.17 -2.74 10.06
CA GLU A 102 -11.90 -3.42 8.78
C GLU A 102 -10.52 -4.12 8.87
N PRO A 103 -10.42 -5.42 8.50
CA PRO A 103 -9.15 -6.14 8.48
C PRO A 103 -8.10 -5.35 7.69
N LEU A 104 -6.88 -5.29 8.23
CA LEU A 104 -5.77 -4.56 7.60
C LEU A 104 -5.54 -4.99 6.14
N VAL A 105 -5.81 -6.26 5.82
CA VAL A 105 -5.79 -6.83 4.47
C VAL A 105 -6.77 -6.11 3.52
N GLU A 106 -8.00 -5.85 3.96
CA GLU A 106 -9.05 -5.19 3.15
C GLU A 106 -8.76 -3.71 2.87
N VAL A 107 -7.84 -3.12 3.65
CA VAL A 107 -7.41 -1.73 3.52
C VAL A 107 -6.11 -1.63 2.71
N ILE A 108 -5.14 -2.50 2.99
CA ILE A 108 -3.81 -2.47 2.37
C ILE A 108 -3.82 -3.07 0.97
N ALA A 109 -4.58 -4.14 0.71
CA ALA A 109 -4.64 -4.77 -0.61
C ALA A 109 -5.11 -3.80 -1.72
N PRO A 110 -6.17 -2.99 -1.54
CA PRO A 110 -6.53 -1.95 -2.50
C PRO A 110 -5.41 -0.94 -2.79
N LEU A 111 -4.61 -0.57 -1.79
CA LEU A 111 -3.49 0.36 -1.97
C LEU A 111 -2.35 -0.26 -2.78
N TYR A 112 -2.03 -1.53 -2.55
CA TYR A 112 -1.08 -2.26 -3.40
C TYR A 112 -1.59 -2.36 -4.84
N TRP A 113 -2.86 -2.68 -5.03
CA TRP A 113 -3.47 -2.75 -6.35
C TRP A 113 -3.39 -1.41 -7.09
N LEU A 114 -3.70 -0.28 -6.41
CA LEU A 114 -3.53 1.05 -6.98
C LEU A 114 -2.07 1.35 -7.35
N GLU A 115 -1.11 0.96 -6.50
CA GLU A 115 0.32 1.15 -6.75
C GLU A 115 0.81 0.36 -7.98
N ASP A 116 0.42 -0.91 -8.10
CA ASP A 116 0.89 -1.84 -9.13
C ASP A 116 0.39 -1.50 -10.55
N ARG A 117 -0.72 -0.76 -10.64
CA ARG A 117 -1.25 -0.27 -11.93
C ARG A 117 -0.39 0.84 -12.56
N TRP A 118 0.49 1.46 -11.78
CA TRP A 118 1.41 2.45 -12.33
C TRP A 118 2.55 1.74 -13.08
N PRO A 119 2.86 2.17 -14.31
CA PRO A 119 4.02 1.63 -15.00
C PRO A 119 5.31 1.93 -14.21
N ASP A 120 6.36 1.15 -14.44
CA ASP A 120 7.68 1.54 -13.94
C ASP A 120 8.05 2.91 -14.51
N ARG A 121 8.56 3.81 -13.66
CA ARG A 121 8.83 5.21 -14.03
C ARG A 121 9.86 5.35 -15.15
N MET A 122 10.81 4.43 -15.21
CA MET A 122 11.89 4.44 -16.21
C MET A 122 11.53 3.64 -17.46
N SER A 123 10.38 2.95 -17.48
CA SER A 123 9.87 2.26 -18.66
C SER A 123 9.40 3.24 -19.74
N LYS A 124 9.31 2.76 -20.98
CA LYS A 124 8.78 3.55 -22.11
C LYS A 124 7.41 4.16 -21.80
N THR A 125 6.51 3.39 -21.19
CA THR A 125 5.17 3.86 -20.82
C THR A 125 5.23 4.86 -19.66
N GLY A 126 6.07 4.61 -18.65
CA GLY A 126 6.26 5.51 -17.52
C GLY A 126 6.80 6.88 -17.92
N LEU A 127 7.73 6.93 -18.87
CA LEU A 127 8.27 8.19 -19.40
C LEU A 127 7.24 9.01 -20.19
N MET A 128 6.11 8.42 -20.60
CA MET A 128 5.01 9.15 -21.23
C MET A 128 4.07 9.77 -20.20
N VAL A 129 4.00 9.21 -18.99
CA VAL A 129 3.15 9.74 -17.91
C VAL A 129 3.62 11.14 -17.55
N ASP A 130 2.67 12.06 -17.43
CA ASP A 130 3.02 13.40 -17.02
C ASP A 130 3.72 13.45 -15.65
N ASP A 131 4.81 14.21 -15.56
CA ASP A 131 5.64 14.30 -14.36
C ASP A 131 4.87 14.70 -13.10
N GLY A 132 3.88 15.60 -13.24
CA GLY A 132 3.06 16.04 -12.11
C GLY A 132 2.12 14.95 -11.58
N LEU A 133 1.75 13.97 -12.39
CA LEU A 133 0.81 12.93 -12.00
C LEU A 133 1.46 11.84 -11.13
N TRP A 134 2.79 11.70 -11.12
CA TRP A 134 3.48 10.75 -10.23
C TRP A 134 3.18 10.99 -8.75
N TRP A 135 2.86 12.24 -8.37
CA TRP A 135 2.42 12.53 -7.00
C TRP A 135 1.17 11.74 -6.60
N CYS A 136 0.30 11.38 -7.55
CA CYS A 136 -0.88 10.56 -7.29
C CYS A 136 -0.50 9.11 -6.94
N ARG A 137 0.53 8.54 -7.58
CA ARG A 137 1.10 7.25 -7.16
C ARG A 137 1.68 7.35 -5.75
N ASP A 138 2.43 8.41 -5.48
CA ASP A 138 3.09 8.61 -4.19
C ASP A 138 2.08 8.73 -3.04
N VAL A 139 0.87 9.23 -3.29
CA VAL A 139 -0.24 9.20 -2.34
C VAL A 139 -0.63 7.77 -1.94
N ALA A 140 -0.80 6.88 -2.90
CA ALA A 140 -1.14 5.48 -2.63
C ALA A 140 0.00 4.78 -1.87
N VAL A 141 1.25 4.97 -2.30
CA VAL A 141 2.44 4.42 -1.63
C VAL A 141 2.56 4.92 -0.20
N ALA A 142 2.46 6.24 0.02
CA ALA A 142 2.58 6.83 1.35
C ALA A 142 1.46 6.36 2.28
N THR A 143 0.23 6.28 1.78
CA THR A 143 -0.92 5.78 2.56
C THR A 143 -0.72 4.32 2.93
N ARG A 144 -0.26 3.50 1.98
CA ARG A 144 0.02 2.08 2.21
C ARG A 144 1.08 1.89 3.28
N LEU A 145 2.19 2.61 3.16
CA LEU A 145 3.27 2.54 4.13
C LEU A 145 2.78 2.95 5.51
N ALA A 146 2.03 4.06 5.62
CA ALA A 146 1.46 4.51 6.89
C ALA A 146 0.59 3.45 7.57
N MET A 147 -0.25 2.76 6.78
CA MET A 147 -1.15 1.71 7.28
C MET A 147 -0.44 0.39 7.57
N SER A 148 0.63 0.07 6.83
CA SER A 148 1.41 -1.18 7.02
C SER A 148 2.26 -1.18 8.29
N THR A 149 2.48 0.00 8.88
CA THR A 149 3.44 0.17 9.95
C THR A 149 2.74 0.32 11.30
N SER A 150 3.11 -0.51 12.28
CA SER A 150 2.64 -0.49 13.68
C SER A 150 3.30 0.64 14.48
N LEU A 151 3.08 1.87 14.04
CA LEU A 151 3.94 2.99 14.40
C LEU A 151 3.65 3.63 15.75
N LYS A 152 4.73 4.17 16.32
CA LYS A 152 4.69 5.18 17.38
C LYS A 152 4.06 6.46 16.81
N ARG A 153 3.43 7.25 17.68
CA ARG A 153 2.70 8.48 17.33
C ARG A 153 3.50 9.46 16.45
N GLU A 154 4.80 9.59 16.66
CA GLU A 154 5.68 10.49 15.89
C GLU A 154 5.81 10.11 14.41
N ASP A 155 5.75 8.82 14.08
CA ASP A 155 5.84 8.38 12.70
C ASP A 155 4.48 8.55 11.99
N VAL A 156 3.36 8.43 12.72
CA VAL A 156 2.01 8.74 12.21
C VAL A 156 1.92 10.17 11.69
N ASP A 157 2.45 11.15 12.44
CA ASP A 157 2.45 12.56 12.03
C ASP A 157 3.30 12.80 10.77
N ARG A 158 4.45 12.12 10.64
CA ARG A 158 5.29 12.20 9.43
C ARG A 158 4.58 11.62 8.22
N PHE A 159 3.92 10.47 8.37
CA PHE A 159 3.15 9.88 7.29
C PHE A 159 1.95 10.74 6.89
N ASN A 160 1.21 11.30 7.84
CA ASN A 160 0.11 12.22 7.56
C ASN A 160 0.57 13.44 6.76
N LEU A 161 1.74 14.01 7.10
CA LEU A 161 2.34 15.11 6.36
C LEU A 161 2.74 14.68 4.93
N ALA A 162 3.36 13.51 4.77
CA ALA A 162 3.75 12.99 3.47
C ALA A 162 2.54 12.73 2.56
N ILE A 163 1.50 12.07 3.10
CA ILE A 163 0.23 11.81 2.41
C ILE A 163 -0.42 13.12 2.00
N SER A 164 -0.57 14.07 2.92
CA SER A 164 -1.20 15.37 2.66
C SER A 164 -0.45 16.17 1.60
N ARG A 165 0.89 16.15 1.63
CA ARG A 165 1.73 16.80 0.63
C ARG A 165 1.55 16.17 -0.75
N ALA A 166 1.65 14.84 -0.84
CA ALA A 166 1.48 14.12 -2.09
C ALA A 166 0.08 14.34 -2.67
N ALA A 167 -0.96 14.31 -1.82
CA ALA A 167 -2.35 14.52 -2.22
C ALA A 167 -2.56 15.93 -2.77
N SER A 168 -2.00 16.94 -2.09
CA SER A 168 -2.05 18.32 -2.56
C SER A 168 -1.39 18.49 -3.93
N GLN A 169 -0.20 17.89 -4.13
CA GLN A 169 0.49 17.97 -5.42
C GLN A 169 -0.25 17.21 -6.53
N CYS A 170 -0.83 16.05 -6.21
CA CYS A 170 -1.68 15.30 -7.13
C CYS A 170 -2.89 16.14 -7.56
N VAL A 171 -3.61 16.75 -6.61
CA VAL A 171 -4.75 17.65 -6.91
C VAL A 171 -4.34 18.82 -7.78
N ILE A 172 -3.20 19.47 -7.48
CA ILE A 172 -2.66 20.55 -8.31
C ILE A 172 -2.40 20.04 -9.73
N ALA A 173 -1.75 18.89 -9.88
CA ALA A 173 -1.43 18.31 -11.19
C ALA A 173 -2.70 17.99 -12.01
N LEU A 174 -3.72 17.40 -11.37
CA LEU A 174 -5.02 17.10 -12.00
C LEU A 174 -5.77 18.39 -12.40
N SER A 175 -5.62 19.44 -11.60
CA SER A 175 -6.30 20.73 -11.81
C SER A 175 -5.66 21.61 -12.88
N LYS A 176 -4.43 21.33 -13.31
CA LYS A 176 -3.74 22.16 -14.32
C LYS A 176 -4.56 22.22 -15.61
N PRO A 177 -4.86 23.42 -16.14
CA PRO A 177 -5.34 23.56 -17.51
C PRO A 177 -4.18 23.18 -18.44
N ARG A 178 -4.41 22.23 -19.33
CA ARG A 178 -3.45 21.78 -20.34
C ARG A 178 -4.14 21.70 -21.68
#